data_AF-A0A942PU66-F1
#
_entry.id   AF-A0A942PU66-F1
#
_cell.length_a   1.000
_cell.length_b   1.000
_cell.length_c   1.000
_cell.angle_alpha   90.00
_cell.angle_beta   90.00
_cell.angle_gamma   90.00
#
_symmetry.space_group_name_H-M   'P 1'
#
loop_
_entity.id
_entity.type
_entity.pdbx_description
1 polymer ?
#
loop_
_entity_poly.entity_id
_entity_poly.type
_entity_poly.pdbx_seq_one_letter_code
_entity_poly.pdbx_strand_id
1 'polypeptide(L)'
;MNKPVTGISPEVRELLAAHDYPGNIRELKNLIERGVAVCNGATIETAHLPEELQELAPLGFTRENERLPILEEQEMKYIRWVLQKVGGNHTAAAQQLGIDRSSLWRKLKKYPAETQVVDE
;
A
#
# COMPACT_ATOMS: atom_id res chain seq x y z
N MET A 1 -16.16 22.79 -11.18
CA MET A 1 -16.84 22.07 -10.08
C MET A 1 -15.86 21.97 -8.93
N ASN A 2 -16.06 22.76 -7.86
CA ASN A 2 -15.20 22.71 -6.67
C ASN A 2 -15.50 21.42 -5.91
N LYS A 3 -14.67 20.39 -6.11
CA LYS A 3 -14.64 19.26 -5.18
C LYS A 3 -14.04 19.77 -3.86
N PRO A 4 -14.56 19.36 -2.69
CA PRO A 4 -14.12 19.86 -1.39
C PRO A 4 -12.79 19.24 -0.94
N VAL A 5 -11.85 18.99 -1.85
CA VAL A 5 -10.54 18.44 -1.49
C VAL A 5 -9.70 19.56 -0.89
N THR A 6 -9.46 19.47 0.42
CA THR A 6 -8.72 20.46 1.22
C THR A 6 -7.37 19.94 1.69
N GLY A 7 -7.11 18.65 1.55
CA GLY A 7 -5.89 18.02 2.04
C GLY A 7 -5.40 16.84 1.21
N ILE A 8 -4.15 16.46 1.50
CA ILE A 8 -3.49 15.26 0.98
C ILE A 8 -2.99 14.48 2.20
N SER A 9 -3.18 13.17 2.21
CA SER A 9 -2.73 12.35 3.34
C SER A 9 -1.19 12.37 3.44
N PRO A 10 -0.63 12.22 4.65
CA PRO A 10 0.82 12.13 4.84
C PRO A 10 1.50 11.07 3.96
N GLU A 11 0.83 9.92 3.78
CA GLU A 11 1.28 8.78 2.98
C GLU A 11 1.36 9.14 1.50
N VAL A 12 0.33 9.82 0.97
CA VAL A 12 0.34 10.32 -0.41
C VAL A 12 1.47 11.34 -0.60
N ARG A 13 1.72 12.20 0.39
CA ARG A 13 2.81 13.17 0.31
C ARG A 13 4.18 12.50 0.27
N GLU A 14 4.39 11.45 1.06
CA GLU A 14 5.63 10.66 1.05
C GLU A 14 5.81 9.92 -0.28
N LEU A 15 4.76 9.31 -0.81
CA LEU A 15 4.76 8.67 -2.12
C LEU A 15 5.12 9.64 -3.25
N LEU A 16 4.50 10.81 -3.25
CA LEU A 16 4.80 11.84 -4.24
C LEU A 16 6.24 12.36 -4.08
N ALA A 17 6.76 12.46 -2.85
CA ALA A 17 8.15 12.86 -2.63
C ALA A 17 9.17 11.80 -3.06
N ALA A 18 8.80 10.52 -3.04
CA ALA A 18 9.67 9.39 -3.37
C ALA A 18 9.68 9.02 -4.87
N HIS A 19 8.79 9.60 -5.69
CA HIS A 19 8.68 9.29 -7.11
C HIS A 19 9.61 10.19 -7.96
N ASP A 20 10.32 9.61 -8.92
CA ASP A 20 11.38 10.31 -9.69
C ASP A 20 10.85 11.20 -10.83
N TYR A 21 9.55 11.13 -11.16
CA TYR A 21 8.88 11.95 -12.19
C TYR A 21 9.65 12.11 -13.51
N PRO A 22 9.83 11.03 -14.29
CA PRO A 22 10.49 11.09 -15.60
C PRO A 22 9.82 12.08 -16.58
N GLY A 23 8.53 12.38 -16.39
CA GLY A 23 7.74 13.35 -17.15
C GLY A 23 7.79 14.81 -16.65
N ASN A 24 8.66 15.13 -15.70
CA ASN A 24 8.78 16.45 -15.02
C ASN A 24 7.51 16.83 -14.22
N ILE A 25 7.44 18.09 -13.75
CA ILE A 25 6.31 18.66 -12.97
C ILE A 25 4.92 18.43 -13.59
N ARG A 26 4.83 18.24 -14.91
CA ARG A 26 3.54 17.91 -15.59
C ARG A 26 2.96 16.58 -15.12
N GLU A 27 3.82 15.61 -14.82
CA GLU A 27 3.41 14.30 -14.31
C GLU A 27 2.83 14.42 -12.91
N LEU A 28 3.52 15.13 -12.00
CA LEU A 28 3.01 15.46 -10.67
C LEU A 28 1.64 16.15 -10.74
N LYS A 29 1.49 17.14 -11.64
CA LYS A 29 0.22 17.83 -11.86
C LYS A 29 -0.89 16.85 -12.27
N ASN A 30 -0.64 16.01 -13.27
CA ASN A 30 -1.62 15.04 -13.76
C ASN A 30 -2.04 14.04 -12.66
N LEU A 31 -1.10 13.63 -11.81
CA LEU A 31 -1.34 12.74 -10.68
C LEU A 31 -2.27 13.39 -9.64
N ILE A 32 -2.00 14.64 -9.26
CA ILE A 32 -2.87 15.39 -8.35
C ILE A 32 -4.25 15.63 -8.97
N GLU A 33 -4.32 16.01 -10.25
CA GLU A 33 -5.59 16.24 -10.94
C GLU A 33 -6.45 14.97 -10.98
N ARG A 34 -5.84 13.80 -11.25
CA ARG A 34 -6.52 12.50 -11.14
C ARG A 34 -6.95 12.21 -9.71
N GLY A 35 -6.08 12.41 -8.73
CA GLY A 35 -6.41 12.21 -7.31
C GLY A 35 -7.62 13.03 -6.89
N VAL A 36 -7.67 14.32 -7.26
CA VAL A 36 -8.85 15.18 -7.02
C VAL A 36 -10.07 14.69 -7.80
N ALA A 37 -9.90 14.26 -9.04
CA ALA A 37 -11.00 13.79 -9.88
C ALA A 37 -11.66 12.50 -9.35
N VAL A 38 -10.90 11.61 -8.71
CA VAL A 38 -11.40 10.35 -8.14
C VAL A 38 -11.80 10.50 -6.67
N CYS A 39 -11.18 11.42 -5.92
CA CYS A 39 -11.49 11.67 -4.52
C CYS A 39 -12.95 12.13 -4.37
N ASN A 40 -13.68 11.44 -3.50
CA ASN A 40 -15.05 11.76 -3.12
C ASN A 40 -15.13 12.43 -1.72
N GLY A 41 -14.00 12.62 -1.05
CA GLY A 41 -13.88 13.21 0.28
C GLY A 41 -13.06 14.50 0.30
N ALA A 42 -12.64 14.92 1.49
CA ALA A 42 -11.83 16.11 1.69
C ALA A 42 -10.32 15.88 1.54
N THR A 43 -9.87 14.63 1.61
CA THR A 43 -8.45 14.26 1.63
C THR A 43 -8.14 13.28 0.52
N ILE A 44 -7.07 13.54 -0.25
CA ILE A 44 -6.53 12.57 -1.20
C ILE A 44 -5.75 11.50 -0.41
N GLU A 45 -6.25 10.28 -0.46
CA GLU A 45 -5.61 9.07 0.07
C GLU A 45 -4.94 8.24 -1.04
N THR A 46 -4.10 7.27 -0.65
CA THR A 46 -3.34 6.42 -1.58
C THR A 46 -4.22 5.69 -2.58
N ALA A 47 -5.40 5.23 -2.16
CA ALA A 47 -6.39 4.56 -3.01
C ALA A 47 -6.90 5.45 -4.18
N HIS A 48 -6.72 6.76 -4.11
CA HIS A 48 -7.11 7.70 -5.17
C HIS A 48 -5.98 7.98 -6.17
N LEU A 49 -4.76 7.47 -5.94
CA LEU A 49 -3.65 7.58 -6.87
C LEU A 49 -3.65 6.44 -7.89
N PRO A 50 -2.91 6.54 -9.00
CA PRO A 50 -2.70 5.42 -9.92
C PRO A 50 -2.01 4.23 -9.25
N GLU A 51 -2.27 3.04 -9.75
CA GLU A 51 -1.79 1.76 -9.20
C GLU A 51 -0.27 1.74 -9.08
N GLU A 52 0.45 2.36 -10.00
CA GLU A 52 1.91 2.44 -9.99
C GLU A 52 2.46 3.15 -8.73
N LEU A 53 1.74 4.17 -8.23
CA LEU A 53 2.10 4.85 -6.98
C LEU A 53 1.57 4.13 -5.75
N GLN A 54 0.45 3.42 -5.87
CA GLN A 54 -0.08 2.59 -4.77
C GLN A 54 0.89 1.44 -4.44
N GLU A 55 1.53 0.87 -5.46
CA GLU A 55 2.48 -0.22 -5.32
C GLU A 55 3.84 0.21 -4.76
N LEU A 56 4.19 1.48 -4.90
CA LEU A 56 5.38 2.09 -4.29
C LEU A 56 5.18 2.43 -2.82
N ALA A 57 3.95 2.33 -2.29
CA ALA A 57 3.69 2.57 -0.89
C ALA A 57 4.41 1.48 -0.10
N PRO A 58 5.49 1.80 0.65
CA PRO A 58 6.07 0.83 1.54
C PRO A 58 4.97 0.46 2.53
N LEU A 59 4.76 -0.85 2.67
CA LEU A 59 3.78 -1.45 3.57
C LEU A 59 3.63 -0.62 4.84
N GLY A 60 2.43 -0.06 4.96
CA GLY A 60 2.16 1.09 5.81
C GLY A 60 2.78 1.00 7.19
N PHE A 61 3.79 1.85 7.40
CA PHE A 61 3.96 2.57 8.66
C PHE A 61 2.99 3.76 8.65
N THR A 62 1.68 3.51 8.47
CA THR A 62 0.70 4.57 8.67
C THR A 62 0.71 4.92 10.15
N ARG A 63 0.95 6.20 10.48
CA ARG A 63 0.74 6.74 11.83
C ARG A 63 -0.76 6.98 12.10
N GLU A 64 -1.64 6.24 11.43
CA GLU A 64 -3.10 6.42 11.53
C GLU A 64 -3.68 5.81 12.80
N ASN A 65 -2.94 4.97 13.51
CA ASN A 65 -3.32 4.51 14.83
C ASN A 65 -2.16 4.80 15.79
N GLU A 66 -2.42 5.45 16.92
CA GLU A 66 -1.47 5.64 18.03
C GLU A 66 -0.90 4.31 18.58
N ARG A 67 -1.37 3.18 18.06
CA ARG A 67 -0.84 1.86 18.31
C ARG A 67 0.30 1.55 17.35
N LEU A 68 1.51 1.46 17.90
CA LEU A 68 2.65 0.85 17.21
C LEU A 68 2.26 -0.57 16.77
N PRO A 69 2.32 -0.88 15.46
CA PRO A 69 1.94 -2.18 14.97
C PRO A 69 2.90 -3.24 15.52
N ILE A 70 2.36 -4.41 15.85
CA ILE A 70 3.17 -5.51 16.35
C ILE A 70 4.04 -6.01 15.18
N LEU A 71 5.30 -6.37 15.45
CA LEU A 71 6.23 -6.86 14.42
C LEU A 71 5.62 -7.98 13.56
N GLU A 72 4.83 -8.86 14.17
CA GLU A 72 4.13 -9.95 13.49
C GLU A 72 3.10 -9.46 12.46
N GLU A 73 2.40 -8.36 12.73
CA GLU A 73 1.40 -7.78 11.81
C GLU A 73 2.09 -7.19 10.56
N GLN A 74 3.19 -6.47 10.77
CA GLN A 74 3.98 -5.89 9.67
C GLN A 74 4.65 -6.96 8.82
N GLU A 75 5.21 -7.98 9.48
CA GLU A 75 5.80 -9.13 8.81
C GLU A 75 4.75 -9.84 7.95
N MET A 76 3.52 -10.02 8.45
CA MET A 76 2.43 -10.64 7.69
C MET A 76 2.01 -9.80 6.48
N LYS A 77 1.87 -8.47 6.65
CA LYS A 77 1.57 -7.58 5.52
C LYS A 77 2.65 -7.69 4.44
N TYR A 78 3.93 -7.68 4.83
CA TYR A 78 5.06 -7.81 3.91
C TYR A 78 5.07 -9.14 3.19
N ILE A 79 4.84 -10.25 3.91
CA ILE A 79 4.71 -11.58 3.32
C ILE A 79 3.62 -11.63 2.25
N ARG A 80 2.44 -11.05 2.52
CA ARG A 80 1.31 -11.05 1.57
C ARG A 80 1.62 -10.21 0.33
N TRP A 81 2.20 -9.03 0.51
CA TRP A 81 2.60 -8.17 -0.60
C TRP A 81 3.63 -8.86 -1.50
N VAL A 82 4.66 -9.49 -0.92
CA VAL A 82 5.62 -10.27 -1.71
C VAL A 82 4.93 -11.40 -2.46
N LEU A 83 4.03 -12.16 -1.80
CA LEU A 83 3.27 -13.24 -2.45
C LEU A 83 2.43 -12.74 -3.62
N GLN A 84 1.75 -11.60 -3.48
CA GLN A 84 0.99 -10.99 -4.57
C GLN A 84 1.91 -10.61 -5.74
N LYS A 85 3.05 -9.98 -5.45
CA LYS A 85 4.03 -9.57 -6.47
C LYS A 85 4.66 -10.73 -7.23
N VAL A 86 4.82 -11.89 -6.59
CA VAL A 86 5.33 -13.11 -7.24
C VAL A 86 4.23 -14.06 -7.75
N GLY A 87 2.97 -13.59 -7.84
CA GLY A 87 1.85 -14.36 -8.39
C GLY A 87 1.50 -15.61 -7.58
N GLY A 88 1.66 -15.58 -6.26
CA GLY A 88 1.38 -16.71 -5.37
C GLY A 88 2.46 -17.80 -5.38
N ASN A 89 3.60 -17.59 -6.03
CA ASN A 89 4.70 -18.54 -6.00
C ASN A 89 5.41 -18.50 -4.64
N HIS A 90 5.07 -19.43 -3.76
CA HIS A 90 5.60 -19.52 -2.41
C HIS A 90 7.12 -19.76 -2.37
N THR A 91 7.70 -20.40 -3.39
CA THR A 91 9.15 -20.60 -3.49
C THR A 91 9.86 -19.28 -3.80
N ALA A 92 9.35 -18.53 -4.77
CA ALA A 92 9.88 -17.21 -5.13
C ALA A 92 9.72 -16.22 -3.97
N ALA A 93 8.57 -16.25 -3.29
CA ALA A 93 8.32 -15.41 -2.12
C ALA A 93 9.31 -15.72 -0.99
N ALA A 94 9.53 -17.00 -0.66
CA ALA A 94 10.48 -17.39 0.38
C ALA A 94 11.91 -16.91 0.08
N GLN A 95 12.35 -17.01 -1.18
CA GLN A 95 13.65 -16.49 -1.63
C GLN A 95 13.76 -14.98 -1.46
N GLN A 96 12.74 -14.23 -1.91
CA GLN A 96 12.70 -12.77 -1.77
C GLN A 96 12.66 -12.31 -0.31
N LEU A 97 11.96 -13.06 0.54
CA LEU A 97 11.86 -12.80 1.97
C LEU A 97 13.10 -13.26 2.76
N GLY A 98 14.04 -13.99 2.14
CA GLY A 98 15.22 -14.54 2.81
C GLY A 98 14.91 -15.58 3.89
N ILE A 99 13.75 -16.24 3.81
CA ILE A 99 13.31 -17.26 4.77
C ILE A 99 13.12 -18.61 4.09
N ASP A 100 13.16 -19.68 4.89
CA ASP A 100 12.84 -21.01 4.38
C ASP A 100 11.33 -21.17 4.08
N ARG A 101 11.01 -22.04 3.12
CA ARG A 101 9.63 -22.28 2.68
C ARG A 101 8.74 -22.80 3.81
N SER A 102 9.27 -23.60 4.74
CA SER A 102 8.52 -24.10 5.90
C SER A 102 8.18 -22.99 6.90
N SER A 103 9.07 -22.01 7.10
CA SER A 103 8.83 -20.83 7.94
C SER A 103 7.80 -19.91 7.31
N LEU A 104 7.85 -19.70 5.99
CA LEU A 104 6.80 -18.99 5.27
C LEU A 104 5.44 -19.66 5.49
N TRP A 105 5.37 -20.99 5.31
CA TRP A 105 4.13 -21.75 5.46
C TRP A 105 3.59 -21.72 6.89
N ARG A 106 4.47 -21.83 7.89
CA ARG A 106 4.13 -21.70 9.31
C ARG A 106 3.58 -20.32 9.65
N LYS A 107 4.17 -19.25 9.09
CA LYS A 107 3.70 -17.87 9.26
C LYS A 107 2.32 -17.69 8.63
N LEU A 108 2.11 -18.19 7.41
CA LEU A 108 0.81 -18.14 6.73
C LEU A 108 -0.29 -18.92 7.46
N LYS A 109 0.04 -20.08 8.06
CA LYS A 109 -0.93 -20.89 8.82
C LYS A 109 -1.30 -20.26 10.17
N LYS A 110 -0.38 -19.52 10.80
CA LYS A 110 -0.61 -18.86 12.11
C LYS A 110 -1.67 -17.75 12.01
N TYR A 111 -1.83 -17.15 10.83
CA TYR A 111 -2.81 -16.10 10.56
C TYR A 111 -3.52 -16.39 9.23
N PRO A 112 -4.50 -17.31 9.21
CA PRO A 112 -5.39 -17.41 8.06
C PRO A 112 -6.00 -16.02 7.83
N ALA A 113 -6.11 -15.60 6.57
CA ALA A 113 -6.80 -14.36 6.27
C ALA A 113 -8.21 -14.45 6.88
N GLU A 114 -8.45 -13.71 7.95
CA GLU A 114 -9.82 -13.30 8.27
C GLU A 114 -10.25 -12.47 7.08
N THR A 115 -10.92 -13.15 6.16
CA THR A 115 -11.81 -12.55 5.18
C THR A 115 -12.76 -11.69 5.99
N GLN A 116 -12.51 -10.38 6.03
CA GLN A 116 -13.58 -9.42 6.25
C GLN A 116 -14.49 -9.53 5.03
N VAL A 117 -15.38 -10.51 5.08
CA VAL A 117 -16.70 -10.38 4.45
C VAL A 117 -17.31 -9.17 5.13
N VAL A 118 -17.35 -8.08 4.39
CA VAL A 118 -18.32 -7.03 4.60
C VAL A 118 -19.68 -7.65 4.33
N ASP A 119 -20.31 -8.19 5.38
CA ASP A 119 -21.74 -8.51 5.36
C ASP A 119 -22.51 -7.18 5.43
N GLU A 120 -23.49 -7.06 4.52
CA GLU A 120 -24.48 -5.96 4.38
C GLU A 120 -25.36 -5.77 5.63
#